data_AF-D2JY66-F1
#
_entry.id   AF-D2JY66-F1
#
_cell.length_a   1.000
_cell.length_b   1.000
_cell.length_c   1.000
_cell.angle_alpha   90.00
_cell.angle_beta   90.00
_cell.angle_gamma   90.00
#
_symmetry.space_group_name_H-M   'P 1'
#
loop_
_entity.id
_entity.type
_entity.pdbx_description
1 polymer ?
#
loop_
_entity_poly.entity_id
_entity_poly.type
_entity_poly.pdbx_seq_one_letter_code
_entity_poly.pdbx_strand_id
1 'polypeptide(L)'
;HFILPFIIAGASMIHLLFLHQTGSTNPTGLNANPDKVPFHPHYSFKDALGFAILLAALALLATFAPNILGDPDNFTPANPLVTPPHIKPEWYFLFAYAILRSIP
;
A
#
# COMPACT_ATOMS: atom_id res chain seq x y z
N HIS A 1 11.12 6.70 11.36
CA HIS A 1 11.17 5.71 10.26
C HIS A 1 11.44 4.29 10.76
N PHE A 2 12.49 4.04 11.56
CA PHE A 2 12.88 2.66 11.97
C PHE A 2 11.87 1.90 12.84
N ILE A 3 11.38 2.47 13.95
CA ILE A 3 10.50 1.76 14.90
C ILE A 3 9.06 1.58 14.38
N LEU A 4 8.61 2.50 13.52
CA LEU A 4 7.22 2.57 13.07
C LEU A 4 6.75 1.31 12.30
N PRO A 5 7.53 0.71 11.38
CA PRO A 5 7.19 -0.56 10.75
C PRO A 5 6.89 -1.71 11.73
N PHE A 6 7.60 -1.77 12.86
CA PHE A 6 7.34 -2.81 13.87
C PHE A 6 6.04 -2.56 14.63
N ILE A 7 5.72 -1.29 14.89
CA ILE A 7 4.42 -0.90 15.44
C ILE A 7 3.31 -1.27 14.45
N ILE A 8 3.49 -1.01 13.15
CA ILE A 8 2.53 -1.39 12.10
C ILE A 8 2.37 -2.92 12.05
N ALA A 9 3.45 -3.70 12.13
CA ALA A 9 3.36 -5.16 12.20
C ALA A 9 2.55 -5.63 13.42
N GLY A 10 2.75 -5.01 14.58
CA GLY A 10 1.95 -5.21 15.79
C GLY A 10 0.46 -4.92 15.58
N ALA A 11 0.15 -3.75 15.00
CA ALA A 11 -1.21 -3.36 14.68
C ALA A 11 -1.88 -4.31 13.67
N SER A 12 -1.13 -4.79 12.66
CA SER A 12 -1.61 -5.78 11.68
C SER A 12 -2.00 -7.11 12.33
N MET A 13 -1.27 -7.57 13.35
CA MET A 13 -1.65 -8.79 14.09
C MET A 13 -2.94 -8.59 14.88
N ILE A 14 -3.10 -7.44 15.55
CA ILE A 14 -4.34 -7.09 16.26
C ILE A 14 -5.51 -6.99 15.27
N HIS A 15 -5.29 -6.38 14.10
CA HIS A 15 -6.28 -6.32 13.04
C HIS A 15 -6.73 -7.72 12.58
N LEU A 16 -5.79 -8.64 12.34
CA LEU A 16 -6.11 -10.03 11.98
C LEU A 16 -6.81 -10.80 13.11
N LEU A 17 -6.46 -10.54 14.37
CA LEU A 17 -7.14 -11.14 15.52
C LEU A 17 -8.63 -10.79 15.53
N PHE A 18 -8.96 -9.50 15.35
CA PHE A 18 -10.36 -9.07 15.27
C PHE A 18 -11.07 -9.59 14.02
N LEU A 19 -10.39 -9.65 12.88
CA LEU A 19 -10.94 -10.25 11.67
C LEU A 19 -11.32 -11.73 11.89
N HIS A 20 -10.51 -12.50 12.63
CA HIS A 20 -10.81 -13.91 12.91
C HIS A 20 -11.98 -14.12 13.87
N GLN A 21 -12.40 -13.10 14.64
CA GLN A 21 -13.59 -13.21 15.49
C GLN A 21 -14.88 -13.23 14.68
N THR A 22 -14.95 -12.51 13.56
CA THR A 22 -16.15 -12.39 12.72
C THR A 22 -16.04 -13.15 11.39
N GLY A 23 -14.82 -13.34 10.88
CA GLY A 23 -14.53 -13.84 9.55
C GLY A 23 -14.64 -12.76 8.47
N SER A 24 -14.18 -13.10 7.26
CA SER A 24 -14.26 -12.19 6.10
C SER A 24 -15.70 -11.97 5.66
N THR A 25 -15.98 -10.77 5.16
CA THR A 25 -17.18 -10.48 4.37
C THR A 25 -17.03 -11.06 2.95
N ASN A 26 -18.12 -11.03 2.18
CA ASN A 26 -18.13 -11.47 0.79
C ASN A 26 -18.85 -10.42 -0.09
N PRO A 27 -18.70 -10.47 -1.44
CA PRO A 27 -19.25 -9.46 -2.34
C PRO A 27 -20.77 -9.26 -2.26
N THR A 28 -21.53 -10.27 -1.83
CA THR A 28 -22.99 -10.15 -1.69
C THR A 28 -23.42 -9.45 -0.41
N GLY A 29 -22.50 -9.30 0.57
CA GLY A 29 -22.80 -8.77 1.89
C GLY A 29 -23.68 -9.66 2.77
N LEU A 30 -24.12 -10.82 2.26
CA LEU A 30 -24.95 -11.78 3.01
C LEU A 30 -24.10 -12.67 3.91
N ASN A 31 -24.74 -13.40 4.82
CA ASN A 31 -24.05 -14.35 5.69
C ASN A 31 -23.40 -15.49 4.88
N ALA A 32 -22.08 -15.60 4.95
CA ALA A 32 -21.28 -16.60 4.22
C ALA A 32 -21.28 -18.00 4.85
N ASN A 33 -21.78 -18.17 6.09
CA ASN A 33 -21.71 -19.45 6.82
C ASN A 33 -22.23 -20.68 6.06
N PRO A 34 -23.31 -20.61 5.25
CA PRO A 34 -23.82 -21.77 4.52
C PRO A 34 -22.85 -22.34 3.47
N ASP A 35 -21.88 -21.54 3.00
CA ASP A 35 -20.99 -21.89 1.88
C ASP A 35 -19.53 -21.51 2.18
N LYS A 36 -19.05 -21.92 3.35
CA LYS A 36 -17.65 -21.75 3.72
C LYS A 36 -16.79 -22.85 3.12
N VAL A 37 -15.69 -22.44 2.48
CA VAL A 37 -14.61 -23.33 2.04
C VAL A 37 -13.38 -23.16 2.95
N PRO A 38 -12.56 -24.20 3.14
CA PRO A 38 -11.33 -24.08 3.89
C PRO A 38 -10.33 -23.11 3.20
N PHE A 39 -9.49 -22.44 4.00
CA PHE A 39 -8.50 -21.50 3.46
C PHE A 39 -7.49 -22.20 2.54
N HIS A 40 -6.97 -23.35 2.96
CA HIS A 40 -6.13 -24.21 2.13
C HIS A 40 -6.99 -25.33 1.52
N PRO A 41 -6.90 -25.61 0.21
CA PRO A 41 -5.93 -25.06 -0.76
C PRO A 41 -6.37 -23.77 -1.46
N HIS A 42 -7.64 -23.38 -1.34
CA HIS A 42 -8.30 -22.41 -2.22
C HIS A 42 -7.66 -21.02 -2.19
N TYR A 43 -7.62 -20.38 -1.02
CA TYR A 43 -7.06 -19.04 -0.87
C TYR A 43 -5.54 -19.06 -0.82
N SER A 44 -4.91 -20.13 -0.33
CA SER A 44 -3.45 -20.25 -0.35
C SER A 44 -2.86 -20.16 -1.76
N PHE A 45 -3.41 -20.88 -2.74
CA PHE A 45 -2.91 -20.80 -4.13
C PHE A 45 -3.31 -19.50 -4.82
N LYS A 46 -4.50 -18.96 -4.52
CA LYS A 46 -4.94 -17.65 -5.02
C LYS A 46 -4.00 -16.54 -4.55
N ASP A 47 -3.62 -16.55 -3.28
CA ASP A 47 -2.72 -15.57 -2.68
C ASP A 47 -1.30 -15.73 -3.22
N ALA A 48 -0.81 -16.97 -3.42
CA ALA A 48 0.49 -17.23 -4.05
C ALA A 48 0.56 -16.66 -5.47
N LEU A 49 -0.49 -16.82 -6.28
CA LEU A 49 -0.58 -16.21 -7.60
C LEU A 49 -0.57 -14.67 -7.51
N GLY A 50 -1.36 -14.09 -6.59
CA GLY A 50 -1.38 -12.64 -6.36
C GLY A 50 -0.01 -12.10 -5.97
N PHE A 51 0.70 -12.80 -5.10
CA PHE A 51 2.06 -12.45 -4.68
C PHE A 51 3.07 -12.53 -5.83
N ALA A 52 2.96 -13.54 -6.69
CA ALA A 52 3.80 -13.65 -7.89
C ALA A 52 3.57 -12.47 -8.85
N ILE A 53 2.32 -12.04 -9.05
CA ILE A 53 1.98 -10.86 -9.86
C ILE A 53 2.57 -9.58 -9.24
N LEU A 54 2.44 -9.41 -7.92
CA LEU A 54 3.01 -8.27 -7.20
C LEU A 54 4.53 -8.19 -7.39
N LEU A 55 5.24 -9.30 -7.19
CA LEU A 55 6.69 -9.36 -7.36
C LEU A 55 7.11 -9.11 -8.81
N ALA A 56 6.38 -9.64 -9.79
CA ALA A 56 6.64 -9.38 -11.19
C ALA A 56 6.48 -7.88 -11.52
N ALA A 57 5.39 -7.24 -11.06
CA ALA A 57 5.17 -5.82 -11.27
C ALA A 57 6.26 -4.95 -10.60
N LEU A 58 6.64 -5.29 -9.37
CA LEU A 58 7.73 -4.60 -8.66
C LEU A 58 9.07 -4.76 -9.39
N ALA A 59 9.38 -5.98 -9.86
CA ALA A 59 10.60 -6.25 -10.61
C ALA A 59 10.62 -5.45 -11.92
N LEU A 60 9.53 -5.46 -12.69
CA LEU A 60 9.41 -4.68 -13.93
C LEU A 60 9.63 -3.19 -13.69
N LEU A 61 9.01 -2.63 -12.65
CA LEU A 61 9.18 -1.22 -12.28
C LEU A 61 10.64 -0.92 -11.91
N ALA A 62 11.23 -1.73 -11.03
CA ALA A 62 12.59 -1.52 -10.54
C ALA A 62 13.67 -1.70 -11.62
N THR A 63 13.46 -2.59 -12.59
CA THR A 63 14.46 -2.86 -13.64
C THR A 63 14.32 -1.96 -14.85
N PHE A 64 13.09 -1.70 -15.32
CA PHE A 64 12.87 -0.98 -16.57
C PHE A 64 12.55 0.50 -16.39
N ALA A 65 11.98 0.90 -15.25
CA ALA A 65 11.54 2.27 -15.01
C ALA A 65 11.70 2.72 -13.54
N PRO A 66 12.90 2.59 -12.92
CA PRO A 66 13.08 2.76 -11.48
C PRO A 66 12.68 4.14 -10.95
N ASN A 67 12.79 5.17 -11.79
CA ASN A 67 12.55 6.56 -11.40
C ASN A 67 11.20 7.12 -11.88
N ILE A 68 10.35 6.33 -12.53
CA ILE A 68 9.08 6.83 -13.13
C ILE A 68 8.08 7.35 -12.09
N LEU A 69 8.14 6.82 -10.86
CA LEU A 69 7.30 7.25 -9.74
C LEU A 69 8.01 8.26 -8.81
N GLY A 70 9.26 8.63 -9.12
CA GLY A 70 10.06 9.57 -8.34
C GLY A 70 9.98 10.99 -8.86
N ASP A 71 10.63 11.92 -8.15
CA ASP A 71 10.77 13.31 -8.57
C ASP A 71 12.25 13.61 -8.91
N PRO A 72 12.57 14.18 -10.09
CA PRO A 72 13.95 14.53 -10.44
C PRO A 72 14.61 15.50 -9.47
N ASP A 73 13.85 16.36 -8.78
CA ASP A 73 14.41 17.34 -7.84
C ASP A 73 15.09 16.64 -6.64
N ASN A 74 14.68 15.42 -6.28
CA ASN A 74 15.29 14.62 -5.21
C ASN A 74 16.69 14.08 -5.55
N PHE A 75 17.18 14.23 -6.80
CA PHE A 75 18.58 13.95 -7.15
C PHE A 75 19.51 15.13 -6.88
N THR A 76 18.98 16.30 -6.54
CA THR A 76 19.77 17.46 -6.11
C THR A 76 19.88 17.47 -4.58
N PRO A 77 21.07 17.72 -4.00
CA PRO A 77 21.20 17.85 -2.55
C PRO A 77 20.33 18.97 -2.01
N ALA A 78 19.74 18.76 -0.83
CA ALA A 78 18.87 19.75 -0.20
C ALA A 78 19.62 21.07 0.04
N ASN A 79 19.00 22.18 -0.36
CA ASN A 79 19.47 23.53 -0.08
C ASN A 79 18.42 24.27 0.77
N PRO A 80 18.66 24.56 2.05
CA PRO A 80 17.68 25.20 2.93
C PRO A 80 17.35 26.64 2.53
N LEU A 81 18.15 27.26 1.64
CA LEU A 81 17.93 28.64 1.18
C LEU A 81 17.11 28.72 -0.13
N VAL A 82 16.81 27.59 -0.76
CA VAL A 82 16.15 27.54 -2.07
C VAL A 82 15.01 26.53 -2.04
N THR A 83 13.79 26.98 -2.33
CA THR A 83 12.64 26.09 -2.54
C THR A 83 12.45 25.84 -4.04
N PRO A 84 12.35 24.57 -4.49
CA PRO A 84 12.03 24.27 -5.89
C PRO A 84 10.68 24.88 -6.31
N PRO A 85 10.57 25.40 -7.53
CA PRO A 85 9.38 26.14 -7.99
C PRO A 85 8.10 25.29 -8.06
N HIS A 86 8.23 23.98 -8.25
CA HIS A 86 7.10 23.04 -8.35
C HIS A 86 7.10 21.98 -7.24
N ILE A 87 7.56 22.36 -6.04
CA ILE A 87 7.59 21.45 -4.88
C ILE A 87 6.23 20.78 -4.67
N LYS A 88 6.25 19.45 -4.61
CA LYS A 88 5.10 18.58 -4.41
C LYS A 88 5.52 17.36 -3.60
N PRO A 89 4.61 16.73 -2.84
CA PRO A 89 4.90 15.45 -2.21
C PRO A 89 4.90 14.32 -3.25
N GLU A 90 5.30 13.13 -2.81
CA GLU A 90 5.19 11.92 -3.63
C GLU A 90 3.75 11.62 -4.04
N TRP A 91 3.59 10.87 -5.12
CA TRP A 91 2.32 10.67 -5.81
C TRP A 91 1.19 10.17 -4.91
N TYR A 92 1.49 9.32 -3.91
CA TYR A 92 0.50 8.76 -2.98
C TYR A 92 -0.07 9.79 -1.98
N PHE A 93 0.50 10.99 -1.89
CA PHE A 93 -0.03 12.09 -1.08
C PHE A 93 -0.67 13.22 -1.89
N LEU A 94 -0.61 13.18 -3.23
CA LEU A 94 -1.10 14.29 -4.06
C LEU A 94 -2.59 14.58 -3.86
N PHE A 95 -3.42 13.57 -3.60
CA PHE A 95 -4.84 13.78 -3.34
C PHE A 95 -5.07 14.61 -2.07
N ALA A 96 -4.37 14.29 -0.98
CA ALA A 96 -4.48 15.02 0.28
C ALA A 96 -3.87 16.42 0.17
N TYR A 97 -2.76 16.55 -0.56
CA TYR A 97 -2.14 17.84 -0.85
C TYR A 97 -3.03 18.75 -1.69
N ALA A 98 -3.78 18.21 -2.65
CA ALA A 98 -4.76 18.96 -3.42
C ALA A 98 -5.93 19.45 -2.53
N ILE A 99 -6.43 18.61 -1.62
CA ILE A 99 -7.44 19.01 -0.63
C ILE A 99 -6.90 20.15 0.25
N LEU A 100 -5.68 20.02 0.78
CA LEU A 100 -5.06 21.04 1.63
C LEU A 100 -4.95 22.40 0.91
N ARG A 101 -4.52 22.42 -0.35
CA ARG A 101 -4.40 23.65 -1.15
C ARG A 101 -5.72 24.23 -1.65
N SER A 102 -6.81 23.48 -1.54
CA SER A 102 -8.14 23.97 -1.96
C SER A 102 -8.76 24.95 -0.96
N ILE A 103 -8.20 25.05 0.26
CA ILE A 103 -8.62 25.96 1.31
C ILE A 103 -7.59 27.11 1.41
N PRO A 104 -7.97 28.37 1.12
CA PRO A 104 -7.07 29.53 1.16
C PRO A 104 -6.74 30.00 2.58
#